data_AF-A0AAU1C079-F1
#
_entry.id   AF-A0AAU1C079-F1
#
_cell.length_a   1.000
_cell.length_b   1.000
_cell.length_c   1.000
_cell.angle_alpha   90.00
_cell.angle_beta   90.00
_cell.angle_gamma   90.00
#
_symmetry.space_group_name_H-M   'P 1'
#
loop_
_entity.id
_entity.type
_entity.pdbx_description
1 polymer ?
#
loop_
_entity_poly.entity_id
_entity_poly.type
_entity_poly.pdbx_seq_one_letter_code
_entity_poly.pdbx_strand_id
1 'polypeptide(L)'
;MLASRCTAWVRIGPLPPDQVPSAARGLHPVWHRAPDTLLHQADARFAHGRLRAWAALTHHTRRALRSRPAPVTGELLERIACRLGPVPR
;
A
#
# COMPACT_ATOMS: atom_id res chain seq x y z
N MET A 1 -2.29 -14.79 28.89
CA MET A 1 -3.12 -13.62 28.55
C MET A 1 -2.23 -12.54 27.91
N LEU A 2 -2.45 -12.21 26.63
CA LEU A 2 -1.69 -11.15 25.93
C LEU A 2 -2.26 -9.75 26.19
N ALA A 3 -3.57 -9.65 26.46
CA ALA A 3 -4.27 -8.39 26.66
C ALA A 3 -3.78 -7.61 27.90
N SER A 4 -3.33 -8.28 28.96
CA SER A 4 -2.79 -7.63 30.17
C SER A 4 -1.41 -7.01 29.98
N ARG A 5 -0.78 -7.19 28.81
CA ARG A 5 0.54 -6.63 28.45
C ARG A 5 0.44 -5.43 27.49
N CYS A 6 -0.76 -5.10 27.00
CA CYS A 6 -0.98 -3.92 26.17
C CYS A 6 -1.38 -2.74 27.06
N THR A 7 -0.49 -1.76 27.23
CA THR A 7 -0.76 -0.57 28.04
C THR A 7 -1.62 0.46 27.32
N ALA A 8 -1.66 0.42 25.98
CA ALA A 8 -2.51 1.27 25.15
C ALA A 8 -2.83 0.62 23.80
N TRP A 9 -3.99 0.96 23.25
CA TRP A 9 -4.36 0.66 21.86
C TRP A 9 -4.34 1.95 21.07
N VAL A 10 -3.39 2.07 20.14
CA VAL A 10 -3.34 3.22 19.24
C VAL A 10 -4.22 2.95 18.02
N ARG A 11 -5.18 3.84 17.79
CA ARG A 11 -5.96 3.86 16.55
C ARG A 11 -5.24 4.73 15.53
N ILE A 12 -4.86 4.14 14.41
CA ILE A 12 -4.27 4.84 13.27
C ILE A 12 -5.35 4.96 12.21
N GLY A 13 -5.76 6.19 11.90
CA GLY A 13 -6.73 6.48 10.86
C GLY A 13 -6.14 6.37 9.45
N PRO A 14 -6.98 6.39 8.41
CA PRO A 14 -6.54 6.54 7.03
C PRO A 14 -5.75 7.83 6.82
N LEU A 15 -4.73 7.77 5.98
CA LEU A 15 -3.99 8.93 5.51
C LEU A 15 -4.88 9.86 4.67
N PRO A 16 -4.71 11.18 4.80
CA PRO A 16 -5.25 12.15 3.85
C PRO A 16 -4.74 11.87 2.41
N PRO A 17 -5.57 12.05 1.37
CA PRO A 17 -5.18 11.76 -0.01
C PRO A 17 -3.89 12.46 -0.45
N ASP A 18 -3.65 13.71 -0.03
CA ASP A 18 -2.46 14.50 -0.33
C ASP A 18 -1.17 13.93 0.29
N GLN A 19 -1.29 13.18 1.39
CA GLN A 19 -0.15 12.55 2.06
C GLN A 19 0.23 11.20 1.45
N VAL A 20 -0.65 10.61 0.64
CA VAL A 20 -0.47 9.26 0.07
C VAL A 20 0.85 9.12 -0.69
N PRO A 21 1.24 10.01 -1.62
CA PRO A 21 2.48 9.82 -2.39
C PRO A 21 3.72 9.85 -1.49
N SER A 22 3.76 10.78 -0.54
CA SER A 22 4.86 10.90 0.43
C SER A 22 4.95 9.67 1.33
N ALA A 23 3.82 9.24 1.90
CA ALA A 23 3.76 8.08 2.77
C ALA A 23 4.11 6.77 2.05
N ALA A 24 3.63 6.59 0.81
CA ALA A 24 3.96 5.42 0.00
C ALA A 24 5.47 5.35 -0.30
N ARG A 25 6.09 6.48 -0.66
CA ARG A 25 7.54 6.55 -0.87
C ARG A 25 8.33 6.31 0.41
N GLY A 26 7.89 6.90 1.53
CA GLY A 26 8.48 6.69 2.85
C GLY A 26 8.34 5.24 3.34
N LEU A 27 7.28 4.53 2.91
CA LEU A 27 7.06 3.14 3.25
C LEU A 27 8.07 2.21 2.57
N HIS A 28 8.35 2.40 1.28
CA HIS A 28 9.24 1.50 0.55
C HIS A 28 9.84 2.08 -0.76
N PRO A 29 11.13 1.81 -1.06
CA PRO A 29 11.81 2.30 -2.27
C PRO A 29 11.19 1.90 -3.62
N VAL A 30 10.36 0.87 -3.63
CA VAL A 30 9.66 0.40 -4.85
C VAL A 30 8.76 1.49 -5.46
N TRP A 31 8.34 2.44 -4.64
CA TRP A 31 7.44 3.53 -5.04
C TRP A 31 8.16 4.82 -5.44
N HIS A 32 9.48 4.92 -5.24
CA HIS A 32 10.21 6.18 -5.48
C HIS A 32 10.05 6.73 -6.89
N ARG A 33 9.98 5.84 -7.89
CA ARG A 33 9.83 6.21 -9.31
C ARG A 33 8.39 6.16 -9.81
N ALA A 34 7.42 5.81 -8.96
CA ALA A 34 6.01 5.80 -9.35
C ALA A 34 5.48 7.24 -9.45
N PRO A 35 4.77 7.60 -10.53
CA PRO A 35 4.08 8.89 -10.64
C PRO A 35 3.04 9.06 -9.53
N ASP A 36 2.82 10.29 -9.05
CA ASP A 36 1.81 10.59 -8.02
C ASP A 36 0.42 10.13 -8.43
N THR A 37 0.07 10.33 -9.71
CA THR A 37 -1.21 9.88 -10.29
C THR A 37 -1.41 8.38 -10.14
N LEU A 38 -0.36 7.59 -10.33
CA LEU A 38 -0.39 6.14 -10.16
C LEU A 38 -0.59 5.75 -8.68
N LEU A 39 0.07 6.47 -7.77
CA LEU A 39 -0.06 6.23 -6.32
C LEU A 39 -1.47 6.57 -5.82
N HIS A 40 -2.06 7.66 -6.30
CA HIS A 40 -3.45 8.02 -5.98
C HIS A 40 -4.46 7.02 -6.55
N GLN A 41 -4.26 6.54 -7.79
CA GLN A 41 -5.12 5.52 -8.38
C GLN A 41 -5.06 4.21 -7.58
N ALA A 42 -3.86 3.77 -7.21
CA ALA A 42 -3.67 2.58 -6.39
C ALA A 42 -4.31 2.74 -4.99
N ASP A 43 -4.20 3.92 -4.39
CA ASP A 43 -4.85 4.21 -3.12
C ASP A 43 -6.37 4.17 -3.24
N ALA A 44 -6.93 4.92 -4.18
CA ALA A 44 -8.37 4.99 -4.40
C ALA A 44 -8.96 3.62 -4.75
N ARG A 45 -8.20 2.76 -5.42
CA ARG A 45 -8.62 1.42 -5.83
C ARG A 45 -8.52 0.38 -4.70
N PHE A 46 -7.50 0.47 -3.85
CA PHE A 46 -7.15 -0.60 -2.92
C PHE A 46 -6.90 -0.14 -1.49
N ALA A 47 -6.03 0.87 -1.30
CA ALA A 47 -5.51 1.15 0.04
C ALA A 47 -6.37 2.11 0.86
N HIS A 48 -7.10 3.03 0.22
CA HIS A 48 -7.97 4.02 0.86
C HIS A 48 -7.31 4.72 2.05
N GLY A 49 -6.06 5.16 1.90
CA GLY A 49 -5.25 5.78 2.95
C GLY A 49 -4.74 4.83 4.03
N ARG A 50 -5.08 3.54 4.02
CA ARG A 50 -4.74 2.59 5.09
C ARG A 50 -3.33 2.05 4.94
N LEU A 51 -2.47 2.34 5.91
CA LEU A 51 -1.08 1.85 5.93
C LEU A 51 -0.96 0.32 5.85
N ARG A 52 -1.87 -0.43 6.49
CA ARG A 52 -1.87 -1.90 6.42
C ARG A 52 -2.14 -2.41 4.99
N ALA A 53 -3.01 -1.73 4.26
CA ALA A 53 -3.27 -2.07 2.86
C ALA A 53 -2.05 -1.72 2.00
N TRP A 54 -1.47 -0.53 2.18
CA TRP A 54 -0.21 -0.15 1.51
C TRP A 54 0.94 -1.14 1.75
N ALA A 55 1.06 -1.69 2.96
CA ALA A 55 2.04 -2.72 3.28
C ALA A 55 1.79 -4.02 2.51
N ALA A 56 0.53 -4.47 2.41
CA ALA A 56 0.15 -5.63 1.61
C ALA A 56 0.46 -5.40 0.12
N LEU A 57 0.03 -4.27 -0.43
CA LEU A 57 0.30 -3.89 -1.82
C LEU A 57 1.81 -3.90 -2.11
N THR A 58 2.60 -3.27 -1.23
CA THR A 58 4.07 -3.24 -1.32
C THR A 58 4.69 -4.63 -1.32
N HIS A 59 4.22 -5.53 -0.45
CA HIS A 59 4.70 -6.91 -0.39
C HIS A 59 4.49 -7.63 -1.73
N HIS A 60 3.29 -7.54 -2.30
CA HIS A 60 2.95 -8.21 -3.55
C HIS A 60 3.67 -7.58 -4.76
N THR A 61 3.81 -6.26 -4.79
CA THR A 61 4.61 -5.57 -5.82
C THR A 61 6.07 -6.01 -5.76
N ARG A 62 6.71 -6.01 -4.58
CA ARG A 62 8.08 -6.54 -4.40
C ARG A 62 8.21 -7.99 -4.84
N ARG A 63 7.20 -8.83 -4.58
CA ARG A 63 7.22 -10.24 -4.98
C ARG A 63 7.14 -10.37 -6.50
N ALA A 64 6.25 -9.61 -7.15
CA ALA A 64 6.11 -9.62 -8.61
C ALA A 64 7.38 -9.11 -9.31
N LEU A 65 7.97 -8.01 -8.83
CA LEU A 65 9.18 -7.43 -9.42
C LEU A 65 10.43 -8.29 -9.23
N ARG A 66 10.50 -9.08 -8.15
CA ARG A 66 11.56 -10.09 -7.98
C ARG A 66 11.48 -11.20 -9.02
N SER A 67 10.28 -11.61 -9.42
CA SER A 67 10.08 -12.62 -10.46
C SER A 67 10.29 -12.07 -11.88
N ARG A 68 9.98 -10.79 -12.11
CA ARG A 68 10.17 -10.11 -13.39
C ARG A 68 10.48 -8.63 -13.16
N PRO A 69 11.77 -8.23 -13.23
CA PRO A 69 12.16 -6.83 -13.10
C PRO A 69 11.49 -5.97 -14.19
N ALA A 70 10.67 -5.01 -13.76
CA ALA A 70 9.91 -4.12 -14.63
C ALA A 70 9.60 -2.82 -13.88
N PRO A 71 9.32 -1.70 -14.57
CA PRO A 71 8.78 -0.52 -13.92
C PRO A 71 7.41 -0.82 -13.28
N VAL A 72 7.06 -0.10 -12.23
CA VAL A 72 5.72 -0.16 -11.64
C VAL A 72 4.75 0.56 -12.58
N THR A 73 3.81 -0.18 -13.15
CA THR A 73 2.79 0.33 -14.07
C THR A 73 1.38 0.18 -13.48
N GLY A 74 0.41 0.92 -14.02
CA GLY A 74 -1.01 0.77 -13.68
C GLY A 74 -1.51 -0.65 -13.83
N GLU A 75 -1.18 -1.31 -14.94
CA GLU A 75 -1.57 -2.69 -15.22
C GLU A 75 -1.03 -3.69 -14.17
N LEU A 76 0.23 -3.52 -13.74
CA LEU A 76 0.80 -4.34 -12.69
C LEU A 76 0.02 -4.17 -11.38
N LEU A 77 -0.32 -2.93 -11.02
CA LEU A 77 -1.04 -2.64 -9.79
C LEU A 77 -2.47 -3.15 -9.83
N GLU A 78 -3.18 -2.99 -10.95
CA GLU A 78 -4.53 -3.57 -11.14
C GLU A 78 -4.50 -5.09 -10.99
N ARG A 79 -3.53 -5.76 -11.62
CA ARG A 79 -3.38 -7.21 -11.49
C ARG A 79 -3.12 -7.64 -10.05
N ILE A 80 -2.34 -6.87 -9.30
CA ILE A 80 -2.07 -7.15 -7.88
C ILE A 80 -3.31 -6.86 -7.03
N ALA A 81 -4.01 -5.75 -7.26
CA ALA A 81 -5.22 -5.37 -6.55
C ALA A 81 -6.33 -6.43 -6.74
N CYS A 82 -6.54 -6.89 -7.97
CA CYS A 82 -7.46 -7.99 -8.27
C CYS A 82 -7.13 -9.28 -7.50
N ARG A 83 -5.84 -9.57 -7.28
CA ARG A 83 -5.40 -10.74 -6.50
C ARG A 83 -5.61 -10.56 -5.00
N LEU A 84 -5.46 -9.34 -4.49
CA LEU A 84 -5.57 -9.05 -3.06
C LEU A 84 -7.02 -9.04 -2.56
N GLY A 85 -7.98 -8.82 -3.46
CA GLY A 85 -9.39 -8.64 -3.08
C GLY A 85 -9.62 -7.32 -2.33
N PRO A 86 -10.86 -6.99 -1.98
CA PRO A 86 -11.16 -5.77 -1.22
C PRO A 86 -10.55 -5.87 0.19
N VAL A 87 -9.87 -4.82 0.64
CA VAL A 87 -9.43 -4.72 2.04
C VAL A 87 -10.66 -4.46 2.92
N PRO A 88 -10.92 -5.26 3.97
CA PRO A 88 -12.08 -5.06 4.83
C PRO A 88 -12.04 -3.68 5.46
N ARG A 89 -13.10 -2.88 5.22
CA ARG A 89 -13.26 -1.50 5.69
C ARG A 89 -13.24 -1.40 7.20
#